data_AF-A0A2M6ZVR3-F1
#
_entry.id   AF-A0A2M6ZVR3-F1
#
_cell.length_a   1.000
_cell.length_b   1.000
_cell.length_c   1.000
_cell.angle_alpha   90.00
_cell.angle_beta   90.00
_cell.angle_gamma   90.00
#
_symmetry.space_group_name_H-M   'P 1'
#
loop_
_entity.id
_entity.type
_entity.pdbx_description
1 polymer ?
#
loop_
_entity_poly.entity_id
_entity_poly.type
_entity_poly.pdbx_seq_one_letter_code
_entity_poly.pdbx_strand_id
1 'polypeptide(L)'
;MAKPSVYIETTVVSYLTAKPSRDLIVAAHQQVTVEWWEKTLLRCEPFVSPVVTEEIARGDAYHLALATYHGMDFLVSWNFTHILAALIRATIQDINTSQGIRTPIVCTPEELMEV
;
A
#
# COMPACT_ATOMS: atom_id res chain seq x y z
N MET A 1 -5.92 16.85 15.33
CA MET A 1 -4.96 16.63 14.23
C MET A 1 -5.73 16.09 13.04
N ALA A 2 -5.36 16.45 11.82
CA ALA A 2 -5.92 15.83 10.62
C ALA A 2 -5.55 14.34 10.57
N LYS A 3 -6.45 13.48 10.07
CA LYS A 3 -6.16 12.06 9.89
C LYS A 3 -5.16 11.89 8.73
N PRO A 4 -4.19 10.96 8.83
CA PRO A 4 -3.29 10.67 7.71
C PRO A 4 -4.05 10.07 6.52
N SER A 5 -3.66 10.46 5.32
CA SER A 5 -4.23 9.92 4.07
C SER A 5 -3.52 8.62 3.68
N VAL A 6 -4.28 7.60 3.28
CA VAL A 6 -3.71 6.29 2.90
C VAL A 6 -4.29 5.78 1.60
N TYR A 7 -3.41 5.41 0.66
CA TYR A 7 -3.82 4.69 -0.54
C TYR A 7 -3.75 3.18 -0.29
N ILE A 8 -4.85 2.48 -0.56
CA ILE A 8 -4.96 1.03 -0.42
C ILE A 8 -4.70 0.37 -1.76
N GLU A 9 -3.63 -0.41 -1.81
CA GLU A 9 -3.27 -1.18 -2.99
C GLU A 9 -4.13 -2.46 -3.11
N THR A 10 -4.33 -2.94 -4.35
CA THR A 10 -5.26 -4.03 -4.66
C THR A 10 -4.93 -5.37 -4.01
N THR A 11 -3.65 -5.66 -3.72
CA THR A 11 -3.27 -6.88 -2.99
C THR A 11 -3.84 -6.89 -1.58
N VAL A 12 -3.94 -5.75 -0.89
CA VAL A 12 -4.55 -5.64 0.44
C VAL A 12 -6.01 -6.07 0.38
N VAL A 13 -6.77 -5.60 -0.61
CA VAL A 13 -8.17 -6.01 -0.84
C VAL A 13 -8.26 -7.49 -1.19
N SER A 14 -7.30 -8.01 -1.96
CA SER A 14 -7.24 -9.43 -2.34
C SER A 14 -7.01 -10.33 -1.13
N TYR A 15 -6.06 -9.99 -0.24
CA TYR A 15 -5.83 -10.74 1.00
C TYR A 15 -7.02 -10.66 1.95
N LEU A 16 -7.69 -9.51 2.03
CA LEU A 16 -8.88 -9.32 2.87
C LEU A 16 -10.07 -10.18 2.42
N THR A 17 -10.26 -10.35 1.11
CA THR A 17 -11.46 -10.99 0.54
C THR A 17 -11.23 -12.43 0.08
N ALA A 18 -9.99 -12.87 -0.04
CA ALA A 18 -9.65 -14.24 -0.40
C ALA A 18 -10.09 -15.25 0.66
N LYS A 19 -10.36 -16.48 0.24
CA LYS A 19 -10.60 -17.60 1.17
C LYS A 19 -9.37 -17.79 2.07
N PRO A 20 -9.55 -18.20 3.34
CA PRO A 20 -8.43 -18.54 4.21
C PRO A 20 -7.49 -19.54 3.55
N SER A 21 -6.22 -19.17 3.44
CA SER A 21 -5.19 -20.01 2.84
C SER A 21 -4.69 -21.08 3.82
N ARG A 22 -4.23 -22.21 3.29
CA ARG A 22 -3.51 -23.24 4.07
C ARG A 22 -2.00 -23.02 4.04
N ASP A 23 -1.51 -22.14 3.17
CA ASP A 23 -0.14 -21.65 3.18
C ASP A 23 0.03 -20.71 4.38
N LEU A 24 0.98 -21.01 5.27
CA LEU A 24 1.17 -20.29 6.52
C LEU A 24 1.58 -18.82 6.32
N ILE A 25 2.35 -18.52 5.27
CA ILE A 25 2.79 -17.15 4.97
C ILE A 25 1.59 -16.34 4.47
N VAL A 26 0.84 -16.91 3.51
CA VAL A 26 -0.37 -16.27 2.98
C VAL A 26 -1.40 -16.07 4.08
N ALA A 27 -1.61 -17.07 4.95
CA ALA A 27 -2.53 -16.98 6.07
C ALA A 27 -2.13 -15.88 7.09
N ALA A 28 -0.83 -15.71 7.33
CA ALA A 28 -0.33 -14.62 8.17
C ALA A 28 -0.65 -13.24 7.56
N HIS A 29 -0.38 -13.03 6.26
CA HIS A 29 -0.73 -11.78 5.58
C HIS A 29 -2.23 -11.50 5.62
N GLN A 30 -3.08 -12.53 5.46
CA GLN A 30 -4.54 -12.38 5.60
C GLN A 30 -4.92 -11.91 7.00
N GLN A 31 -4.36 -12.53 8.05
CA GLN A 31 -4.66 -12.19 9.44
C GLN A 31 -4.27 -10.75 9.77
N VAL A 32 -3.06 -10.33 9.36
CA VAL A 32 -2.60 -8.95 9.55
C VAL A 32 -3.47 -7.97 8.77
N THR A 33 -3.82 -8.30 7.52
CA THR A 33 -4.67 -7.44 6.69
C THR A 33 -6.01 -7.17 7.38
N VAL A 34 -6.64 -8.20 7.96
CA VAL A 34 -7.88 -8.07 8.72
C VAL A 34 -7.67 -7.16 9.94
N GLU A 35 -6.63 -7.41 10.72
CA GLU A 35 -6.34 -6.63 11.91
C GLU A 35 -6.09 -5.14 11.61
N TRP A 36 -5.29 -4.85 10.59
CA TRP A 36 -5.03 -3.48 10.13
C TRP A 36 -6.31 -2.80 9.62
N TRP A 37 -7.13 -3.53 8.86
CA TRP A 37 -8.38 -3.01 8.32
C TRP A 37 -9.36 -2.61 9.42
N GLU A 38 -9.46 -3.43 10.47
CA GLU A 38 -10.38 -3.19 11.58
C GLU A 38 -9.89 -2.12 12.55
N LYS A 39 -8.58 -2.02 12.78
CA LYS A 39 -8.02 -1.19 13.86
C LYS A 39 -7.37 0.10 13.39
N THR A 40 -6.65 0.05 12.28
CA THR A 40 -5.79 1.14 11.82
C THR A 40 -6.52 2.01 10.81
N LEU A 41 -7.25 1.40 9.86
CA LEU A 41 -7.92 2.13 8.80
C LEU A 41 -8.96 3.16 9.30
N LEU A 42 -9.61 2.88 10.44
CA LEU A 42 -10.55 3.81 11.11
C LEU A 42 -9.92 5.15 11.49
N ARG A 43 -8.59 5.16 11.67
CA ARG A 43 -7.79 6.33 12.06
C ARG A 43 -7.23 7.09 10.86
N CYS A 44 -7.39 6.56 9.65
CA CYS A 44 -6.90 7.15 8.39
C CYS A 44 -8.06 7.70 7.54
N GLU A 45 -7.71 8.45 6.50
CA GLU A 45 -8.60 8.78 5.38
C GLU A 45 -8.23 7.86 4.18
N PRO A 46 -9.02 6.79 3.93
CA PRO A 46 -8.67 5.80 2.93
C PRO A 46 -9.05 6.25 1.52
N PHE A 47 -8.16 5.97 0.58
CA PHE A 47 -8.38 6.12 -0.84
C PHE A 47 -8.12 4.78 -1.53
N VAL A 48 -9.06 4.42 -2.40
CA VAL A 48 -8.89 3.30 -3.34
C VAL A 48 -9.12 3.89 -4.72
N SER A 49 -8.28 3.54 -5.69
CA SER A 49 -8.46 4.03 -7.05
C SER A 49 -9.76 3.47 -7.66
N PRO A 50 -10.53 4.28 -8.42
CA PRO A 50 -11.70 3.80 -9.17
C PRO A 50 -11.35 2.75 -10.24
N VAL A 51 -10.06 2.59 -10.54
CA VAL A 51 -9.53 1.79 -11.66
C VAL A 51 -9.08 0.39 -11.19
N VAL A 52 -9.39 -0.02 -9.95
CA VAL A 52 -9.02 -1.33 -9.35
C VAL A 52 -9.21 -2.54 -10.29
N THR A 53 -10.20 -2.50 -11.19
CA THR A 53 -10.44 -3.58 -12.17
C THR A 53 -9.45 -3.59 -13.35
N GLU A 54 -8.94 -2.42 -13.77
CA GLU A 54 -7.89 -2.26 -14.79
C GLU A 54 -6.47 -2.31 -14.18
N GLU A 55 -6.34 -1.99 -12.89
CA GLU A 55 -5.08 -2.00 -12.12
C GLU A 55 -4.47 -3.39 -11.98
N ILE A 56 -5.33 -4.41 -11.83
CA ILE A 56 -4.91 -5.82 -11.82
C ILE A 56 -4.13 -6.19 -13.10
N ALA A 57 -4.35 -5.47 -14.21
CA ALA A 57 -3.67 -5.70 -15.48
C ALA A 57 -2.46 -4.77 -15.74
N ARG A 58 -2.33 -3.64 -15.03
CA ARG A 58 -1.34 -2.58 -15.31
C ARG A 58 -0.14 -2.52 -14.35
N GLY A 59 -0.23 -3.18 -13.20
CA GLY A 59 0.90 -3.48 -12.34
C GLY A 59 1.39 -2.36 -11.41
N ASP A 60 2.52 -2.65 -10.77
CA ASP A 60 2.99 -2.08 -9.50
C ASP A 60 3.38 -0.60 -9.50
N ALA A 61 3.94 -0.11 -10.60
CA ALA A 61 4.37 1.29 -10.71
C ALA A 61 3.18 2.27 -10.74
N TYR A 62 1.99 1.80 -11.12
CA TYR A 62 0.80 2.63 -11.24
C TYR A 62 0.27 3.09 -9.87
N HIS A 63 0.26 2.20 -8.88
CA HIS A 63 -0.18 2.52 -7.52
C HIS A 63 0.71 3.56 -6.84
N LEU A 64 2.02 3.47 -7.04
CA LEU A 64 2.97 4.44 -6.52
C LEU A 64 2.85 5.79 -7.21
N ALA A 65 2.64 5.81 -8.53
CA ALA A 65 2.40 7.04 -9.27
C ALA A 65 1.12 7.75 -8.80
N LEU A 66 0.03 7.01 -8.58
CA LEU A 66 -1.23 7.56 -8.06
C LEU A 66 -1.07 8.12 -6.65
N ALA A 67 -0.48 7.35 -5.73
CA ALA A 67 -0.26 7.80 -4.35
C ALA A 67 0.62 9.07 -4.31
N THR A 68 1.66 9.12 -5.15
CA THR A 68 2.52 10.30 -5.33
C THR A 68 1.75 11.49 -5.90
N TYR A 69 0.99 11.29 -6.99
CA TYR A 69 0.23 12.35 -7.66
C TYR A 69 -0.83 12.98 -6.75
N HIS A 70 -1.50 12.16 -5.94
CA HIS A 70 -2.50 12.63 -4.98
C HIS A 70 -1.90 13.13 -3.66
N GLY A 71 -0.57 13.09 -3.50
CA GLY A 71 0.11 13.58 -2.30
C GLY A 71 -0.19 12.78 -1.03
N MET A 72 -0.42 11.47 -1.18
CA MET A 72 -0.72 10.57 -0.06
C MET A 72 0.48 10.47 0.89
N ASP A 73 0.20 10.29 2.18
CA ASP A 73 1.24 10.11 3.18
C ASP A 73 1.83 8.68 3.11
N PHE A 74 0.97 7.69 2.87
CA PHE A 74 1.33 6.27 2.86
C PHE A 74 0.76 5.51 1.66
N LEU A 75 1.53 4.54 1.16
CA LEU A 75 1.10 3.50 0.21
C LEU A 75 1.24 2.14 0.91
N VAL A 76 0.12 1.51 1.25
CA VAL A 76 0.15 0.20 1.95
C VAL A 76 0.02 -0.93 0.93
N SER A 77 0.98 -1.86 0.92
CA SER A 77 1.03 -2.99 -0.03
C SER A 77 1.68 -4.24 0.59
N TRP A 78 1.38 -5.42 0.04
CA TRP A 78 2.09 -6.67 0.33
C TRP A 78 3.05 -7.10 -0.79
N ASN A 79 3.23 -6.28 -1.84
CA ASN A 79 4.10 -6.64 -2.96
C ASN A 79 5.58 -6.36 -2.67
N PHE A 80 6.23 -7.33 -2.02
CA PHE A 80 7.66 -7.33 -1.69
C PHE A 80 8.60 -7.46 -2.89
N THR A 81 8.12 -7.99 -4.01
CA THR A 81 8.94 -8.24 -5.20
C THR A 81 9.18 -6.99 -6.05
N HIS A 82 8.27 -6.00 -5.97
CA HIS A 82 8.28 -4.89 -6.92
C HIS A 82 8.05 -3.51 -6.27
N ILE A 83 7.04 -3.32 -5.42
CA ILE A 83 6.77 -1.99 -4.83
C ILE A 83 7.58 -1.79 -3.54
N LEU A 84 7.61 -2.80 -2.67
CA LEU A 84 8.33 -2.74 -1.39
C LEU A 84 9.82 -3.08 -1.50
N ALA A 85 10.29 -3.51 -2.66
CA ALA A 85 11.71 -3.79 -2.88
C ALA A 85 12.55 -2.53 -2.57
N ALA A 86 13.46 -2.62 -1.59
CA ALA A 86 14.21 -1.49 -1.05
C ALA A 86 14.95 -0.67 -2.13
N LEU A 87 15.49 -1.35 -3.15
CA LEU A 87 16.16 -0.72 -4.29
C LEU A 87 15.21 0.14 -5.13
N ILE A 88 13.99 -0.32 -5.36
CA ILE A 88 12.98 0.41 -6.14
C ILE A 88 12.49 1.61 -5.33
N ARG A 89 12.24 1.44 -4.02
CA ARG A 89 11.88 2.56 -3.12
C ARG A 89 12.94 3.65 -3.13
N ALA A 90 14.22 3.28 -2.98
CA ALA A 90 15.34 4.23 -3.01
C ALA A 90 15.41 4.97 -4.35
N THR A 91 15.32 4.22 -5.46
CA THR A 91 15.38 4.79 -6.81
C THR A 91 14.26 5.81 -7.05
N ILE A 92 13.02 5.49 -6.65
CA ILE A 92 11.87 6.37 -6.86
C ILE A 92 11.92 7.57 -5.90
N GLN A 93 12.38 7.37 -4.66
CA GLN A 93 12.62 8.45 -3.72
C GLN A 93 13.61 9.47 -4.29
N ASP A 94 14.72 9.02 -4.87
CA ASP A 94 15.74 9.88 -5.47
C ASP A 94 15.19 10.66 -6.67
N ILE A 95 14.47 9.98 -7.57
CA ILE A 95 13.85 10.60 -8.75
C ILE A 95 12.85 11.68 -8.33
N ASN A 96 11.92 11.35 -7.43
CA ASN A 96 10.90 12.30 -6.97
C ASN A 96 11.53 13.48 -6.23
N THR A 97 12.54 13.22 -5.38
CA THR A 97 13.27 14.28 -4.66
C THR A 97 13.95 15.23 -5.63
N SER A 98 14.56 14.72 -6.71
CA SER A 98 15.18 15.56 -7.76
C SER A 98 14.19 16.46 -8.50
N GLN A 99 12.89 16.12 -8.46
CA GLN A 99 11.80 16.87 -9.09
C GLN A 99 10.96 17.67 -8.08
N GLY A 100 11.32 17.68 -6.79
CA GLY A 100 10.54 18.32 -5.73
C GLY A 100 9.19 17.66 -5.44
N ILE A 101 9.02 16.41 -5.87
CA ILE A 101 7.81 15.62 -5.72
C ILE A 101 7.88 14.86 -4.40
N ARG A 102 6.78 14.85 -3.63
CA ARG A 102 6.67 14.10 -2.38
C ARG A 102 6.41 12.63 -2.67
N THR A 103 7.27 11.74 -2.17
CA THR A 103 7.06 10.29 -2.26
C THR A 103 6.29 9.79 -1.03
N PRO A 104 5.23 9.00 -1.19
CA PRO A 104 4.53 8.35 -0.08
C PRO A 104 5.43 7.30 0.57
N ILE A 105 5.28 7.11 1.89
CA ILE A 105 5.95 6.00 2.58
C ILE A 105 5.27 4.70 2.14
N VAL A 106 6.00 3.86 1.39
CA VAL A 106 5.49 2.53 1.02
C VAL A 106 5.75 1.54 2.16
N CYS A 107 4.74 0.91 2.71
CA CYS A 107 4.92 0.01 3.84
C CYS A 107 3.96 -1.18 3.79
N THR A 108 4.24 -2.21 4.59
CA THR A 108 3.27 -3.26 4.87
C THR A 108 2.23 -2.78 5.88
N PRO A 109 1.08 -3.47 6.01
CA PRO A 109 0.14 -3.19 7.07
C PRO A 109 0.76 -3.25 8.47
N GLU A 110 1.65 -4.21 8.77
CA GLU A 110 2.35 -4.29 10.06
C GLU A 110 3.20 -3.06 10.32
N GLU A 111 4.03 -2.67 9.36
CA GLU A 111 4.91 -1.52 9.48
C GLU A 111 4.13 -0.23 9.76
N LEU A 112 2.93 -0.08 9.16
CA LEU A 112 2.08 1.09 9.43
C LEU A 112 1.43 1.06 10.84
N MET A 113 1.25 -0.12 11.45
CA MET A 113 0.71 -0.21 12.80
C MET A 113 1.69 0.27 13.87
N GLU A 114 2.99 0.31 13.57
CA GLU A 114 4.05 0.73 14.48
C GLU A 114 4.32 2.24 14.47
N VAL A 115 3.63 3.01 13.61
CA VAL A 115 3.76 4.47 13.44
C VAL A 115 2.66 5.23 14.20
#